data_AF-A0AAD9QGD6-F1
#
_entry.id   AF-A0AAD9QGD6-F1
#
_cell.length_a   1.000
_cell.length_b   1.000
_cell.length_c   1.000
_cell.angle_alpha   90.00
_cell.angle_beta   90.00
_cell.angle_gamma   90.00
#
_symmetry.space_group_name_H-M   'P 1'
#
loop_
_entity.id
_entity.type
_entity.pdbx_description
1 polymer ?
#
loop_
_entity_poly.entity_id
_entity_poly.type
_entity_poly.pdbx_seq_one_letter_code
_entity_poly.pdbx_strand_id
1 'polypeptide(L)'
;MASNVATVSQMQQAKQKRPCKTNWSDLETVLTEKVEENLDLIRFKFSNKVTNAKKNATWLEITEAVNANGVAYRIVQEVWDKWKNLTSTAKKEFSVFRKQ
;
A
#
# COMPACT_ATOMS: atom_id res chain seq x y z
N MET A 1 30.29 55.24 -0.65
CA MET A 1 29.92 54.80 -2.01
C MET A 1 29.34 53.41 -1.89
N ALA A 2 28.04 53.29 -2.12
CA ALA A 2 27.32 52.02 -2.05
C ALA A 2 27.74 51.12 -3.21
N SER A 3 27.97 49.83 -2.94
CA SER A 3 28.03 48.81 -3.99
C SER A 3 27.49 47.51 -3.41
N ASN A 4 26.28 47.21 -3.86
CA ASN A 4 25.50 46.02 -3.57
C ASN A 4 26.00 44.89 -4.48
N VAL A 5 26.15 43.67 -3.97
CA VAL A 5 25.66 42.50 -4.72
C VAL A 5 25.29 41.40 -3.74
N ALA A 6 23.99 41.22 -3.58
CA ALA A 6 23.40 40.14 -2.82
C ALA A 6 23.74 38.81 -3.51
N THR A 7 24.54 37.96 -2.86
CA THR A 7 24.60 36.55 -3.22
C THR A 7 23.44 35.86 -2.52
N VAL A 8 22.23 36.05 -3.06
CA VAL A 8 21.08 35.19 -2.76
C VAL A 8 21.42 33.84 -3.35
N SER A 9 21.96 32.94 -2.52
CA SER A 9 22.12 31.53 -2.86
C SER A 9 20.73 30.96 -3.11
N GLN A 10 20.39 30.84 -4.39
CA GLN A 10 19.25 30.09 -4.88
C GLN A 10 19.37 28.65 -4.33
N MET A 11 18.59 28.34 -3.29
CA MET A 11 18.21 26.96 -2.98
C MET A 11 17.31 26.47 -4.12
N GLN A 12 17.92 26.11 -5.25
CA GLN A 12 17.31 25.24 -6.24
C GLN A 12 17.20 23.87 -5.59
N GLN A 13 16.10 23.63 -4.86
CA GLN A 13 15.71 22.27 -4.48
C GLN A 13 15.40 21.53 -5.78
N ALA A 14 16.42 20.87 -6.34
CA ALA A 14 16.24 19.89 -7.38
C ALA A 14 15.20 18.89 -6.87
N LYS A 15 14.02 18.91 -7.50
CA LYS A 15 12.98 17.88 -7.29
C LYS A 15 13.61 16.56 -7.66
N GLN A 16 14.19 15.87 -6.69
CA GLN A 16 14.67 14.51 -6.88
C GLN A 16 13.47 13.73 -7.43
N LYS A 17 13.59 13.21 -8.65
CA LYS A 17 12.62 12.27 -9.21
C LYS A 17 12.60 11.11 -8.22
N ARG A 18 11.57 11.05 -7.37
CA ARG A 18 11.40 9.95 -6.44
C ARG A 18 11.47 8.69 -7.29
N PRO A 19 12.28 7.68 -6.93
CA PRO A 19 12.28 6.43 -7.67
C PRO A 19 10.83 5.97 -7.75
N CYS A 20 10.34 5.88 -8.99
CA CYS A 20 8.96 5.50 -9.23
C CYS A 20 8.89 4.04 -8.80
N LYS A 21 8.26 3.78 -7.66
CA LYS A 21 8.21 2.44 -7.08
C LYS A 21 7.58 1.52 -8.12
N THR A 22 8.19 0.35 -8.35
CA THR A 22 7.77 -0.64 -9.34
C THR A 22 6.26 -0.89 -9.30
N ASN A 23 5.68 -1.09 -10.50
CA ASN A 23 4.26 -1.40 -10.68
C ASN A 23 3.86 -2.60 -9.80
N TRP A 24 2.65 -2.55 -9.25
CA TRP A 24 2.16 -3.55 -8.29
C TRP A 24 1.84 -4.91 -8.91
N SER A 25 1.87 -5.07 -10.23
CA SER A 25 1.30 -6.24 -10.92
C SER A 25 1.78 -7.60 -10.39
N ASP A 26 3.09 -7.78 -10.15
CA ASP A 26 3.59 -9.05 -9.61
C ASP A 26 3.32 -9.21 -8.10
N LEU A 27 3.18 -8.08 -7.39
CA LEU A 27 2.88 -8.03 -5.95
C LEU A 27 1.39 -8.21 -5.65
N GLU A 28 0.52 -7.89 -6.62
CA GLU A 28 -0.94 -8.00 -6.51
C GLU A 28 -1.38 -9.44 -6.33
N THR A 29 -0.78 -10.37 -7.08
CA THR A 29 -1.06 -11.81 -6.96
C THR A 29 -0.69 -12.32 -5.57
N VAL A 30 0.54 -12.04 -5.11
CA VAL A 30 1.04 -12.46 -3.79
C VAL A 30 0.20 -11.84 -2.66
N LEU A 31 -0.15 -10.56 -2.80
CA LEU A 31 -1.02 -9.87 -1.84
C LEU A 31 -2.39 -10.56 -1.74
N THR A 32 -2.99 -10.88 -2.89
CA THR A 32 -4.32 -11.50 -2.94
C THR A 32 -4.29 -12.89 -2.33
N GLU A 33 -3.32 -13.73 -2.69
CA GLU A 33 -3.14 -15.07 -2.13
C GLU A 33 -2.97 -15.03 -0.60
N LYS A 34 -2.08 -14.18 -0.09
CA LYS A 34 -1.83 -14.09 1.35
C LYS A 34 -2.97 -13.50 2.15
N VAL A 35 -3.73 -12.58 1.55
CA VAL A 35 -4.95 -12.06 2.16
C VAL A 35 -6.06 -13.12 2.13
N GLU A 36 -6.16 -13.94 1.07
CA GLU A 36 -7.12 -15.05 1.00
C GLU A 36 -6.86 -16.12 2.06
N GLU A 37 -5.60 -16.53 2.27
CA GLU A 37 -5.19 -17.44 3.34
C GLU A 37 -5.60 -16.93 4.74
N ASN A 38 -5.59 -15.61 4.93
CA ASN A 38 -5.90 -14.95 6.19
C ASN A 38 -7.27 -14.27 6.21
N LEU A 39 -8.11 -14.51 5.20
CA LEU A 39 -9.31 -13.73 4.95
C LEU A 39 -10.34 -13.95 6.04
N ASP A 40 -10.40 -15.16 6.59
CA ASP A 40 -11.29 -15.48 7.72
C ASP A 40 -10.99 -14.61 8.92
N LEU A 41 -9.71 -14.37 9.24
CA LEU A 41 -9.27 -13.52 10.34
C LEU A 41 -9.49 -12.03 10.04
N ILE A 42 -9.21 -11.60 8.80
CA ILE A 42 -9.36 -10.21 8.36
C ILE A 42 -10.86 -9.82 8.32
N ARG A 43 -11.71 -10.71 7.79
CA ARG A 43 -13.16 -10.52 7.66
C ARG A 43 -13.89 -10.75 8.99
N PHE A 44 -13.32 -11.51 9.92
CA PHE A 44 -13.99 -11.80 11.19
C PHE A 44 -14.35 -10.51 11.93
N LYS A 45 -15.57 -10.51 12.50
CA LYS A 45 -16.00 -9.48 13.42
C LYS A 45 -15.12 -9.55 14.68
N PHE A 46 -14.69 -8.40 15.18
CA PHE A 46 -13.91 -8.35 16.41
C PHE A 46 -14.63 -9.12 17.52
N SER A 47 -13.88 -10.00 18.17
CA SER A 47 -14.34 -10.85 19.26
C SER A 47 -13.19 -11.00 20.25
N ASN A 48 -13.43 -11.52 21.45
CA ASN A 48 -12.35 -11.73 22.43
C ASN A 48 -11.18 -12.58 21.88
N LYS A 49 -11.42 -13.38 20.83
CA LYS A 49 -10.40 -14.20 20.16
C LYS A 49 -9.67 -13.49 19.02
N VAL A 50 -10.27 -12.45 18.43
CA VAL A 50 -9.77 -11.68 17.28
C VAL A 50 -9.67 -10.22 17.66
N THR A 51 -8.50 -9.85 18.17
CA THR A 51 -8.17 -8.49 18.61
C THR A 51 -7.60 -7.64 17.45
N ASN A 52 -7.62 -6.32 17.60
CA ASN A 52 -6.94 -5.40 16.68
C ASN A 52 -5.45 -5.73 16.52
N ALA A 53 -4.80 -6.15 17.60
CA ALA A 53 -3.40 -6.55 17.57
C ALA A 53 -3.16 -7.75 16.64
N LYS A 54 -4.02 -8.78 16.70
CA LYS A 54 -3.95 -9.94 15.79
C LYS A 54 -4.12 -9.52 14.34
N LYS A 55 -5.10 -8.66 14.05
CA LYS A 55 -5.31 -8.14 12.69
C LYS A 55 -4.11 -7.35 12.18
N ASN A 56 -3.51 -6.51 13.03
CA ASN A 56 -2.31 -5.76 12.67
C ASN A 56 -1.09 -6.68 12.45
N ALA A 57 -0.93 -7.72 13.27
CA ALA A 57 0.13 -8.71 13.11
C ALA A 57 0.01 -9.45 11.77
N THR A 58 -1.21 -9.89 11.41
CA THR A 58 -1.48 -10.50 10.10
C THR A 58 -1.17 -9.56 8.95
N TRP A 59 -1.56 -8.29 9.04
CA TRP A 59 -1.21 -7.31 8.00
C TRP A 59 0.30 -7.05 7.89
N LEU A 60 1.01 -7.13 9.01
CA LEU A 60 2.47 -7.03 9.03
C LEU A 60 3.13 -8.24 8.36
N GLU A 61 2.66 -9.45 8.66
CA GLU A 61 3.10 -10.70 8.02
C GLU A 61 2.83 -10.70 6.51
N ILE A 62 1.64 -10.27 6.09
CA ILE A 62 1.31 -10.10 4.66
C ILE A 62 2.26 -9.08 4.01
N THR A 63 2.52 -7.97 4.70
CA THR A 63 3.42 -6.93 4.18
C THR A 63 4.85 -7.43 4.07
N GLU A 64 5.32 -8.22 5.04
CA GLU A 64 6.63 -8.85 5.02
C GLU A 64 6.75 -9.86 3.87
N ALA A 65 5.73 -10.70 3.66
CA ALA A 65 5.67 -11.62 2.53
C ALA A 65 5.69 -10.86 1.18
N VAL A 66 4.89 -9.80 1.05
CA VAL A 66 4.88 -8.96 -0.16
C VAL A 66 6.24 -8.27 -0.37
N ASN A 67 6.87 -7.77 0.69
CA ASN A 67 8.18 -7.14 0.62
C ASN A 67 9.29 -8.13 0.30
N ALA A 68 9.20 -9.38 0.79
CA ALA A 68 10.16 -10.44 0.48
C ALA A 68 10.09 -10.89 -0.98
N ASN A 69 8.90 -10.86 -1.58
CA ASN A 69 8.69 -11.16 -3.01
C ASN A 69 8.90 -9.94 -3.92
N GLY A 70 9.10 -8.76 -3.34
CA GLY A 70 9.16 -7.50 -4.05
C GLY A 70 10.55 -6.88 -4.11
N VAL A 71 10.78 -6.10 -5.17
CA VAL A 71 11.97 -5.26 -5.29
C VAL A 71 11.85 -3.98 -4.44
N ALA A 72 10.64 -3.62 -4.02
CA ALA A 72 10.35 -2.36 -3.31
C ALA A 72 9.72 -2.63 -1.94
N TYR A 73 10.27 -1.99 -0.91
CA TYR A 73 9.70 -2.00 0.43
C TYR A 73 8.43 -1.15 0.49
N ARG A 74 7.33 -1.77 0.90
CA ARG A 74 6.02 -1.14 1.10
C ARG A 74 5.66 -1.16 2.57
N ILE A 75 4.97 -0.11 3.02
CA ILE A 75 4.46 -0.05 4.39
C ILE A 75 3.09 -0.74 4.47
N VAL A 76 2.74 -1.21 5.66
CA VAL A 76 1.47 -1.90 5.93
C VAL A 76 0.26 -1.10 5.45
N GLN A 77 0.29 0.23 5.59
CA GLN A 77 -0.78 1.12 5.10
C GLN A 77 -0.93 1.09 3.57
N GLU A 78 0.18 1.10 2.82
CA GLU A 78 0.14 1.03 1.34
C GLU A 78 -0.45 -0.32 0.88
N VAL A 79 -0.08 -1.41 1.56
CA VAL A 79 -0.60 -2.75 1.29
C VAL A 79 -2.09 -2.84 1.59
N TRP A 80 -2.52 -2.28 2.73
CA TRP A 80 -3.91 -2.22 3.13
C TRP A 80 -4.78 -1.38 2.17
N ASP A 81 -4.31 -0.18 1.80
CA ASP A 81 -4.99 0.67 0.83
C ASP A 81 -5.09 -0.01 -0.55
N LYS A 82 -4.04 -0.72 -0.96
CA LYS A 82 -4.04 -1.48 -2.21
C LYS A 82 -5.08 -2.60 -2.18
N TRP A 83 -5.12 -3.38 -1.11
CA TRP A 83 -6.14 -4.42 -0.92
C TRP A 83 -7.56 -3.85 -0.93
N LYS A 84 -7.78 -2.73 -0.24
CA LYS A 84 -9.08 -2.03 -0.21
C LYS A 84 -9.49 -1.55 -1.60
N ASN A 85 -8.55 -1.04 -2.39
CA ASN A 85 -8.81 -0.63 -3.77
C ASN A 85 -9.12 -1.84 -4.66
N LEU A 86 -8.37 -2.95 -4.54
CA LEU A 86 -8.64 -4.19 -5.29
C LEU A 86 -10.05 -4.72 -5.00
N THR A 87 -10.43 -4.85 -3.73
CA THR A 87 -11.77 -5.30 -3.34
C THR A 87 -12.88 -4.32 -3.74
N SER A 88 -12.61 -3.01 -3.74
CA SER A 88 -13.58 -2.00 -4.19
C SER A 88 -13.77 -2.02 -5.70
N THR A 89 -12.69 -2.13 -6.47
CA THR A 89 -12.72 -2.28 -7.92
C THR A 89 -13.42 -3.57 -8.31
N ALA A 90 -13.07 -4.70 -7.70
CA ALA A 90 -13.75 -5.98 -7.93
C ALA A 90 -15.26 -5.86 -7.66
N LYS A 91 -15.68 -5.28 -6.54
CA LYS A 91 -17.10 -5.02 -6.25
C LYS A 91 -17.79 -4.16 -7.30
N LYS A 92 -17.09 -3.17 -7.87
CA LYS A 92 -17.62 -2.31 -8.93
C LYS A 92 -17.83 -3.11 -10.21
N GLU A 93 -16.87 -3.92 -10.62
CA GLU A 93 -16.99 -4.82 -11.78
C GLU A 93 -18.14 -5.82 -11.60
N PHE A 94 -18.27 -6.43 -10.41
CA PHE A 94 -19.40 -7.32 -10.10
C PHE A 94 -20.75 -6.58 -10.04
N SER A 95 -20.78 -5.32 -9.62
CA SER A 95 -22.00 -4.50 -9.62
C SER A 95 -22.40 -4.05 -11.03
N VAL A 96 -21.45 -3.89 -11.94
CA VAL A 96 -21.71 -3.62 -13.36
C VAL A 96 -22.23 -4.89 -14.02
N PHE A 97 -21.68 -6.06 -13.68
CA PHE A 97 -22.11 -7.36 -14.21
C PHE A 97 -23.55 -7.71 -13.81
N ARG A 98 -24.01 -7.30 -12.61
CA ARG A 98 -25.38 -7.55 -12.13
C ARG A 98 -26.44 -6.61 -12.72
N LYS A 99 -26.05 -5.66 -13.58
CA LYS A 99 -26.97 -4.72 -14.26
C LYS A 99 -27.16 -5.03 -15.74
N GLN A 100 -26.61 -6.13 -16.25
CA GLN A 100 -26.91 -6.64 -17.59
C GLN A 100 -28.06 -7.63 -17.56
#